data_AF-A0A2N2HRJ8-F1
#
_entry.id   AF-A0A2N2HRJ8-F1
#
_cell.length_a   1.000
_cell.length_b   1.000
_cell.length_c   1.000
_cell.angle_alpha   90.00
_cell.angle_beta   90.00
_cell.angle_gamma   90.00
#
_symmetry.space_group_name_H-M   'P 1'
#
loop_
_entity.id
_entity.type
_entity.pdbx_description
1 polymer ?
#
loop_
_entity_poly.entity_id
_entity_poly.type
_entity_poly.pdbx_seq_one_letter_code
_entity_poly.pdbx_strand_id
1 'polypeptide(L)' 'MSIFHGAAAKILRLKRRCPKCGSDQVVPESRERETVKCRFCGAEIPPKKT' A
#
# COMPACT_ATOMS: atom_id res chain seq x y z
N MET A 1 0.66 -6.43 -30.13
CA MET A 1 1.38 -6.20 -28.86
C MET A 1 1.16 -4.74 -28.48
N SER A 2 0.16 -4.45 -27.66
CA SER A 2 -0.19 -3.08 -27.30
C SER A 2 0.61 -2.64 -26.08
N ILE A 3 1.44 -1.63 -26.29
CA ILE A 3 2.37 -1.06 -25.31
C ILE A 3 1.60 -0.09 -24.42
N PHE A 4 1.12 -0.56 -23.27
CA PHE A 4 0.69 0.29 -22.15
C PHE A 4 1.05 -0.39 -20.82
N HIS A 5 2.34 -0.54 -20.52
CA HIS A 5 2.83 -1.10 -19.26
C HIS A 5 3.89 -0.17 -18.66
N GLY A 6 3.51 0.67 -17.70
CA GLY A 6 4.49 1.48 -16.97
C GLY A 6 3.95 2.19 -15.73
N ALA A 7 2.79 2.84 -15.83
CA ALA A 7 2.26 3.65 -14.72
C ALA A 7 1.36 2.88 -13.74
N ALA A 8 0.59 1.89 -14.21
CA ALA A 8 -0.39 1.18 -13.36
C ALA A 8 0.25 0.22 -12.33
N ALA A 9 1.45 -0.30 -12.61
CA ALA A 9 2.12 -1.28 -11.75
C ALA A 9 2.60 -0.69 -10.41
N LYS A 10 2.94 0.61 -10.37
CA LYS A 10 3.44 1.25 -9.15
C LYS A 10 2.35 1.43 -8.09
N ILE A 11 1.15 1.84 -8.50
CA ILE A 11 0.02 2.08 -7.58
C ILE A 11 -0.39 0.78 -6.86
N LEU A 12 -0.31 -0.36 -7.55
CA LEU A 12 -0.62 -1.68 -6.96
C LEU A 12 0.33 -2.04 -5.81
N ARG A 13 1.62 -1.67 -5.88
CA ARG A 13 2.60 -1.94 -4.81
C ARG A 13 2.31 -1.13 -3.55
N LEU A 14 1.88 0.12 -3.74
CA LEU A 14 1.56 1.08 -2.69
C LEU A 14 0.26 0.77 -1.93
N LYS A 15 -0.62 -0.06 -2.48
CA LYS A 15 -1.82 -0.52 -1.79
C LYS A 15 -1.47 -1.50 -0.67
N ARG A 16 -1.86 -1.21 0.57
CA ARG A 16 -1.75 -2.10 1.74
C ARG A 16 -3.11 -2.36 2.38
N ARG A 17 -3.32 -3.59 2.81
CA ARG A 17 -4.48 -4.01 3.60
C ARG A 17 -4.16 -3.91 5.09
N CYS A 18 -5.07 -3.34 5.87
CA CYS A 18 -4.94 -3.30 7.32
C CYS A 18 -5.18 -4.71 7.91
N PRO A 19 -4.26 -5.26 8.73
CA PRO A 19 -4.44 -6.58 9.34
C PRO A 19 -5.53 -6.61 10.42
N LYS A 20 -5.89 -5.45 10.99
CA LYS A 20 -6.88 -5.34 12.07
C LYS A 20 -8.32 -5.23 11.56
N CYS A 21 -8.56 -4.38 10.56
CA CYS A 21 -9.91 -4.09 10.07
C CYS A 21 -10.17 -4.58 8.63
N GLY A 22 -9.16 -5.06 7.91
CA GLY A 22 -9.30 -5.53 6.53
C GLY A 22 -9.42 -4.44 5.47
N SER A 23 -9.53 -3.16 5.86
CA SER A 23 -9.62 -2.06 4.90
C SER A 23 -8.33 -1.85 4.11
N ASP A 24 -8.48 -1.57 2.82
CA ASP A 24 -7.37 -1.23 1.94
C ASP A 24 -7.09 0.28 1.93
N GLN A 25 -5.81 0.65 1.96
CA GLN A 25 -5.35 2.03 1.79
C GLN A 25 -4.12 2.10 0.89
N VAL A 26 -3.96 3.23 0.21
CA VAL A 26 -2.76 3.53 -0.58
C VAL A 26 -1.80 4.31 0.31
N VAL A 27 -0.55 3.85 0.35
CA VAL A 27 0.53 4.46 1.13
C VAL A 27 1.46 5.23 0.18
N PRO A 28 1.94 6.44 0.51
CA PRO A 28 2.91 7.12 -0.36
C PRO A 28 4.21 6.31 -0.52
N GLU A 29 4.85 6.39 -1.69
CA GLU A 29 6.09 5.67 -2.01
C GLU A 29 7.21 5.95 -1.00
N SER A 30 7.30 7.19 -0.49
CA SER A 30 8.25 7.57 0.56
C SER A 30 8.10 6.77 1.86
N ARG A 31 6.92 6.21 2.13
CA ARG A 31 6.63 5.40 3.33
C ARG A 31 6.42 3.92 3.00
N GLU A 32 6.83 3.46 1.82
CA GLU A 32 6.67 2.06 1.39
C GLU A 32 7.40 1.07 2.32
N ARG A 33 8.47 1.51 3.00
CA ARG A 33 9.24 0.68 3.93
C ARG A 33 8.95 0.97 5.40
N GLU A 34 8.02 1.88 5.68
CA GLU A 34 7.67 2.29 7.04
C GLU A 34 6.38 1.62 7.53
N THR A 35 6.24 1.53 8.85
CA THR A 35 4.95 1.25 9.49
C THR A 35 4.07 2.49 9.41
N VAL A 36 2.84 2.32 8.94
CA VAL A 36 1.89 3.45 8.78
C VAL A 36 0.61 3.18 9.56
N LYS A 37 -0.07 4.25 9.99
CA LYS A 37 -1.38 4.10 10.64
C LYS A 37 -2.48 3.83 9.62
N CYS A 38 -3.42 2.97 10.01
CA CYS A 38 -4.64 2.74 9.26
C CYS A 38 -5.54 3.97 9.33
N ARG A 39 -5.94 4.52 8.19
CA ARG A 39 -6.86 5.67 8.14
C ARG A 39 -8.28 5.38 8.63
N PHE A 40 -8.63 4.10 8.80
CA PHE A 40 -9.97 3.66 9.19
C PHE A 40 -10.08 3.30 10.67
N CYS A 41 -9.13 2.53 11.20
CA CYS A 41 -9.18 2.05 12.59
C CYS A 41 -8.00 2.51 13.47
N GLY A 42 -7.07 3.29 12.92
CA GLY A 42 -5.89 3.80 13.63
C GLY A 42 -4.79 2.78 13.91
N ALA A 43 -5.00 1.50 13.62
CA ALA A 43 -4.01 0.44 13.87
C ALA A 43 -2.76 0.57 13.01
N GLU A 44 -1.65 0.03 13.50
CA GLU A 44 -0.39 0.01 12.75
C GLU A 44 -0.43 -1.03 11.63
N ILE A 45 0.01 -0.61 10.44
CA ILE A 45 0.13 -1.45 9.25
C ILE A 45 1.63 -1.56 8.93
N PRO A 46 2.25 -2.73 9.12
CA PRO A 46 3.68 -2.92 8.85
C PRO A 46 3.99 -2.78 7.35
N PRO A 47 5.27 -2.56 6.99
CA PRO A 47 5.70 -2.63 5.59
C PRO A 47 5.51 -4.05 5.03
N LYS A 48 5.31 -4.15 3.71
CA LYS A 48 5.35 -5.47 3.04
C LYS A 48 6.78 -5.99 3.14
N LYS A 49 6.95 -7.26 3.54
CA LYS A 49 8.26 -7.91 3.47
C LYS A 49 8.66 -7.98 1.99
N THR A 50 9.82 -7.40 1.68
CA THR A 50 10.46 -7.47 0.36
C THR A 50 10.86 -8.89 0.03
#